data_AF-A0A1S1Q8C3-F1
#
_entry.id   AF-A0A1S1Q8C3-F1
#
_cell.length_a   1.000
_cell.length_b   1.000
_cell.length_c   1.000
_cell.angle_alpha   90.00
_cell.angle_beta   90.00
_cell.angle_gamma   90.00
#
_symmetry.space_group_name_H-M   'P 1'
#
loop_
_entity.id
_entity.type
_entity.pdbx_description
1 polymer ?
#
loop_
_entity_poly.entity_id
_entity_poly.type
_entity_poly.pdbx_seq_one_letter_code
_entity_poly.pdbx_strand_id
1 'polypeptide(L)'
;MFDGDHPDLGRSVGRAQALARGLGHDRVGSEHLLVALATGDGRDSDGSHGTVAAALGRHGATAAAVWEALLAAAPGGAGMAADRDTLAVLGVDVDRLLRFAGARSLDRPPRREPLLPLGAAAARRRCAQLSPPLGLDAQAAYEASLRLALARRERAHRPEHLALALGVLDPGVAWVLDRAGVDRHALVTDLAASFPPPRRNPVLRSERRLGRQSRCRDLIRRYERTTGRTATAGDALAVLVAG
;
A
#
# COMPACT_ATOMS: atom_id res chain seq x y z
N MET A 1 -6.55 23.54 9.52
CA MET A 1 -7.59 22.61 9.04
C MET A 1 -6.92 21.61 8.11
N PHE A 2 -7.43 20.38 8.03
CA PHE A 2 -6.94 19.38 7.10
C PHE A 2 -7.62 19.58 5.75
N ASP A 3 -6.83 19.68 4.69
CA ASP A 3 -7.24 20.09 3.34
C ASP A 3 -7.68 18.88 2.49
N GLY A 4 -7.60 17.65 3.02
CA GLY A 4 -8.01 16.42 2.32
C GLY A 4 -6.89 15.82 1.47
N ASP A 5 -7.30 15.06 0.44
CA ASP A 5 -6.36 14.42 -0.49
C ASP A 5 -5.79 15.42 -1.49
N HIS A 6 -4.48 15.41 -1.64
CA HIS A 6 -3.80 16.18 -2.67
C HIS A 6 -4.17 15.61 -4.05
N PRO A 7 -4.36 16.46 -5.09
CA PRO A 7 -4.73 16.00 -6.44
C PRO A 7 -3.82 14.90 -7.00
N ASP A 8 -2.53 14.97 -6.70
CA ASP A 8 -1.50 14.00 -7.11
C ASP A 8 -1.71 12.61 -6.50
N LEU A 9 -2.24 12.54 -5.28
CA LEU A 9 -2.62 11.28 -4.66
C LEU A 9 -3.80 10.68 -5.40
N GLY A 10 -4.84 11.47 -5.68
CA GLY A 10 -5.98 11.04 -6.49
C GLY A 10 -5.58 10.54 -7.88
N ARG A 11 -4.64 11.22 -8.55
CA ARG A 11 -4.07 10.76 -9.83
C ARG A 11 -3.31 9.45 -9.70
N SER A 12 -2.63 9.21 -8.59
CA SER A 12 -1.91 7.95 -8.35
C SER A 12 -2.88 6.79 -8.11
N VAL A 13 -3.93 7.00 -7.31
CA VAL A 13 -4.99 5.99 -7.11
C VAL A 13 -5.75 5.70 -8.41
N GLY A 14 -6.10 6.73 -9.19
CA GLY A 14 -6.75 6.56 -10.49
C GLY A 14 -5.90 5.77 -11.49
N ARG A 15 -4.58 5.98 -11.49
CA ARG A 15 -3.64 5.17 -12.29
C ARG A 15 -3.59 3.72 -11.81
N ALA A 16 -3.54 3.47 -10.50
CA ALA A 16 -3.59 2.11 -9.97
C ALA A 16 -4.88 1.37 -10.36
N GLN A 17 -6.02 2.06 -10.35
CA GLN A 17 -7.29 1.52 -10.84
C GLN A 17 -7.26 1.21 -12.35
N ALA A 18 -6.69 2.10 -13.15
CA ALA A 18 -6.53 1.87 -14.59
C ALA A 18 -5.60 0.68 -14.88
N LEU A 19 -4.54 0.50 -14.09
CA LEU A 19 -3.63 -0.64 -14.20
C LEU A 19 -4.34 -1.95 -13.86
N ALA A 20 -5.04 -2.02 -12.72
CA ALA A 20 -5.79 -3.22 -12.33
C ALA A 20 -6.83 -3.60 -13.39
N ARG A 21 -7.56 -2.61 -13.92
CA ARG A 21 -8.51 -2.79 -15.03
C ARG A 21 -7.81 -3.33 -16.29
N GLY A 22 -6.68 -2.73 -16.69
CA GLY A 22 -5.92 -3.13 -17.87
C GLY A 22 -5.38 -4.55 -17.80
N LEU A 23 -5.08 -5.03 -16.59
CA LEU A 23 -4.65 -6.40 -16.31
C LEU A 23 -5.81 -7.38 -16.09
N GLY A 24 -7.06 -6.90 -16.11
CA GLY A 24 -8.24 -7.72 -15.83
C GLY A 24 -8.33 -8.21 -14.38
N HIS A 25 -7.65 -7.54 -13.45
CA HIS A 25 -7.70 -7.86 -12.03
C HIS A 25 -9.02 -7.37 -11.42
N ASP A 26 -9.67 -8.21 -10.63
CA ASP A 26 -10.96 -7.91 -10.00
C ASP A 26 -10.85 -6.80 -8.91
N ARG A 27 -9.63 -6.48 -8.44
CA ARG A 27 -9.36 -5.48 -7.40
C ARG A 27 -8.01 -4.80 -7.60
N VAL A 28 -7.88 -3.60 -7.03
CA VAL A 28 -6.61 -2.88 -6.93
C VAL A 28 -5.87 -3.32 -5.67
N GLY A 29 -4.79 -4.10 -5.81
CA GLY A 29 -3.88 -4.43 -4.72
C GLY A 29 -2.78 -3.37 -4.49
N SER A 30 -2.01 -3.55 -3.42
CA SER A 30 -0.94 -2.63 -2.99
C SER A 30 0.17 -2.50 -4.03
N GLU A 31 0.43 -3.56 -4.79
CA GLU A 31 1.37 -3.59 -5.90
C GLU A 31 0.97 -2.63 -7.04
N HIS A 32 -0.33 -2.47 -7.30
CA HIS A 32 -0.81 -1.49 -8.30
C HIS A 32 -0.58 -0.06 -7.84
N LEU A 33 -0.76 0.21 -6.54
CA LEU A 33 -0.45 1.52 -5.96
C LEU A 33 1.05 1.82 -6.06
N LEU A 34 1.91 0.84 -5.80
CA LEU A 34 3.35 0.98 -5.92
C LEU A 34 3.78 1.28 -7.37
N VAL A 35 3.26 0.56 -8.37
CA VAL A 35 3.52 0.87 -9.80
C VAL A 35 3.04 2.28 -10.15
N ALA A 36 1.85 2.67 -9.70
CA ALA A 36 1.30 3.99 -9.98
C ALA A 36 2.13 5.13 -9.37
N LEU A 37 2.75 4.88 -8.20
CA LEU A 37 3.70 5.81 -7.57
C LEU A 37 5.03 5.87 -8.33
N ALA A 38 5.56 4.71 -8.77
CA ALA A 38 6.80 4.62 -9.54
C ALA A 38 6.72 5.22 -10.95
N THR A 39 5.51 5.30 -11.51
CA THR A 39 5.21 5.96 -12.81
C THR A 39 4.78 7.42 -12.64
N GLY A 40 4.81 7.97 -11.43
CA GLY A 40 4.42 9.34 -11.11
C GLY A 40 5.30 10.42 -11.74
N ASP A 41 4.77 11.16 -12.71
CA ASP A 41 5.39 12.39 -13.23
C ASP A 41 5.21 13.59 -12.28
N GLY A 42 4.97 13.36 -10.98
CA GLY A 42 4.54 14.37 -10.02
C GLY A 42 5.39 15.63 -10.12
N ARG A 43 4.87 16.67 -10.78
CA ARG A 43 5.51 17.97 -10.82
C ARG A 43 5.22 18.60 -9.48
N ASP A 44 6.23 18.73 -8.63
CA ASP A 44 6.10 19.44 -7.38
C ASP A 44 5.64 20.87 -7.67
N SER A 45 4.37 21.16 -7.37
CA SER A 45 3.80 22.49 -7.48
C SER A 45 4.45 23.50 -6.52
N ASP A 46 5.28 23.03 -5.59
CA ASP A 46 6.01 23.82 -4.60
C ASP A 46 7.55 23.77 -4.79
N GLY A 47 8.05 23.09 -5.84
CA GLY A 47 9.47 23.10 -6.27
C GLY A 47 10.54 22.66 -5.25
N SER A 48 10.14 22.23 -4.05
CA SER A 48 11.03 22.15 -2.88
C SER A 48 11.48 20.71 -2.55
N HIS A 49 10.75 19.69 -2.98
CA HIS A 49 11.05 18.27 -2.71
C HIS A 49 11.10 17.51 -4.02
N GLY A 50 11.88 16.42 -4.09
CA GLY A 50 11.90 15.55 -5.28
C GLY A 50 10.66 14.68 -5.35
N THR A 51 10.35 14.11 -6.52
CA THR A 51 9.14 13.29 -6.70
C THR A 51 9.26 11.92 -6.01
N VAL A 52 8.14 11.32 -5.60
CA VAL A 52 8.11 9.95 -5.06
C VAL A 52 8.69 8.95 -6.06
N ALA A 53 8.39 9.12 -7.35
CA ALA A 53 8.95 8.28 -8.42
C ALA A 53 10.47 8.39 -8.51
N ALA A 54 11.02 9.60 -8.35
CA ALA A 54 12.47 9.81 -8.34
C ALA A 54 13.13 9.14 -7.12
N ALA A 55 12.50 9.22 -5.95
CA ALA A 55 12.98 8.51 -4.75
C ALA A 55 12.94 6.99 -4.94
N LEU A 56 11.84 6.43 -5.46
CA LEU A 56 11.74 5.01 -5.78
C LEU A 56 12.82 4.58 -6.81
N GLY A 57 13.00 5.38 -7.86
CA GLY A 57 13.97 5.12 -8.93
C GLY A 57 15.42 5.07 -8.45
N ARG A 58 15.83 5.91 -7.50
CA ARG A 58 17.19 5.89 -6.91
C ARG A 58 17.55 4.55 -6.25
N HIS A 59 16.56 3.82 -5.76
CA HIS A 59 16.76 2.51 -5.12
C HIS A 59 16.43 1.33 -6.05
N GLY A 60 16.26 1.58 -7.35
CA GLY A 60 15.96 0.54 -8.33
C GLY A 60 14.48 0.11 -8.38
N ALA A 61 13.60 0.70 -7.57
CA ALA A 61 12.14 0.51 -7.64
C ALA A 61 11.53 1.27 -8.84
N THR A 62 12.07 1.03 -10.03
CA THR A 62 11.59 1.60 -11.29
C THR A 62 10.25 0.98 -11.67
N ALA A 63 9.46 1.68 -12.49
CA ALA A 63 8.20 1.16 -12.99
C ALA A 63 8.36 -0.22 -13.65
N ALA A 64 9.43 -0.43 -14.43
CA ALA A 64 9.70 -1.71 -15.07
C ALA A 64 10.01 -2.83 -14.05
N ALA A 65 10.88 -2.57 -13.06
CA ALA A 65 11.22 -3.58 -12.05
C ALA A 65 10.00 -3.98 -11.19
N VAL A 66 9.20 -2.99 -10.78
CA VAL A 66 7.97 -3.23 -10.02
C VAL A 66 6.93 -3.96 -10.89
N TRP A 67 6.86 -3.66 -12.19
CA TRP A 67 5.97 -4.35 -13.13
C TRP A 67 6.34 -5.82 -13.34
N GLU A 68 7.63 -6.15 -13.46
CA GLU A 68 8.07 -7.54 -13.55
C GLU A 68 7.68 -8.34 -12.28
N ALA A 69 7.88 -7.74 -11.10
CA ALA A 69 7.45 -8.34 -9.85
C ALA A 69 5.92 -8.48 -9.75
N LEU A 70 5.16 -7.49 -10.23
CA LEU A 70 3.69 -7.55 -10.34
C LEU A 70 3.24 -8.76 -11.15
N LEU A 71 3.83 -8.96 -12.34
CA LEU A 71 3.50 -10.09 -13.20
C LEU A 71 3.86 -11.44 -12.56
N ALA A 72 4.97 -11.50 -11.83
CA ALA A 72 5.37 -12.70 -11.08
C ALA A 72 4.40 -13.05 -9.93
N ALA A 73 3.69 -12.06 -9.38
CA ALA A 73 2.70 -12.27 -8.33
C ALA A 73 1.31 -12.71 -8.87
N ALA A 74 1.09 -12.66 -10.18
CA ALA A 74 -0.16 -13.05 -10.79
C ALA A 74 -0.42 -14.57 -10.65
N PRO A 75 -1.69 -15.01 -10.63
CA PRO A 75 -2.92 -14.21 -10.62
C PRO A 75 -3.32 -13.74 -9.21
N GLY A 76 -2.57 -14.10 -8.18
CA GLY A 76 -2.97 -13.92 -6.78
C GLY A 76 -2.68 -12.54 -6.19
N GLY A 77 -1.82 -11.76 -6.82
CA GLY A 77 -1.34 -10.49 -6.30
C GLY A 77 -0.23 -10.66 -5.27
N ALA A 78 0.44 -9.54 -4.96
CA ALA A 78 1.66 -9.56 -4.15
C ALA A 78 1.42 -9.99 -2.70
N GLY A 79 0.28 -9.63 -2.11
CA GLY A 79 -0.08 -10.08 -0.76
C GLY A 79 -0.20 -11.61 -0.67
N MET A 80 -0.79 -12.27 -1.67
CA MET A 80 -0.88 -13.73 -1.71
C MET A 80 0.48 -14.38 -1.96
N ALA A 81 1.33 -13.76 -2.79
CA ALA A 81 2.70 -14.23 -3.00
C ALA A 81 3.51 -14.19 -1.70
N ALA A 82 3.41 -13.09 -0.94
CA ALA A 82 4.03 -12.96 0.38
C ALA A 82 3.50 -14.02 1.38
N ASP A 83 2.19 -14.24 1.42
CA ASP A 83 1.58 -15.26 2.28
C ASP A 83 2.05 -16.67 1.88
N ARG A 84 2.13 -16.95 0.57
CA ARG A 84 2.62 -18.24 0.03
C ARG A 84 4.04 -18.51 0.50
N ASP A 85 4.95 -17.55 0.33
CA ASP A 85 6.36 -17.73 0.70
C ASP A 85 6.52 -17.91 2.22
N THR A 86 5.77 -17.14 3.00
CA THR A 86 5.77 -17.24 4.47
C THR A 86 5.27 -18.62 4.94
N LEU A 87 4.19 -19.11 4.35
CA LEU A 87 3.57 -20.40 4.71
C LEU A 87 4.37 -21.59 4.19
N ALA A 88 5.11 -21.44 3.09
CA ALA A 88 5.98 -22.48 2.55
C ALA A 88 7.08 -22.89 3.54
N VAL A 89 7.59 -21.95 4.34
CA VAL A 89 8.56 -22.23 5.42
C VAL A 89 8.00 -23.21 6.46
N LEU A 90 6.68 -23.19 6.67
CA LEU A 90 5.97 -24.10 7.58
C LEU A 90 5.54 -25.41 6.89
N GLY A 91 5.95 -25.64 5.64
CA GLY A 91 5.55 -26.80 4.84
C GLY A 91 4.11 -26.73 4.31
N VAL A 92 3.46 -25.56 4.35
CA VAL A 92 2.09 -25.39 3.87
C VAL A 92 2.09 -25.00 2.39
N ASP A 93 1.60 -25.91 1.54
CA ASP A 93 1.40 -25.65 0.11
C ASP A 93 0.07 -24.92 -0.12
N VAL A 94 0.16 -23.58 -0.23
CA VAL A 94 -1.00 -22.72 -0.49
C VAL A 94 -1.67 -23.06 -1.83
N ASP A 95 -0.92 -23.41 -2.87
CA ASP A 95 -1.49 -23.73 -4.18
C ASP A 95 -2.25 -25.06 -4.15
N ARG A 96 -1.80 -26.04 -3.35
CA ARG A 96 -2.58 -27.23 -3.03
C ARG A 96 -3.85 -26.88 -2.27
N LEU A 97 -3.78 -26.04 -1.24
CA LEU A 97 -4.98 -25.59 -0.49
C LEU A 97 -5.98 -24.87 -1.39
N LEU A 98 -5.53 -23.99 -2.29
CA LEU A 98 -6.39 -23.26 -3.21
C LEU A 98 -6.97 -24.15 -4.31
N ARG A 99 -6.32 -25.24 -4.69
CA ARG A 99 -6.92 -26.26 -5.56
C ARG A 99 -8.11 -26.95 -4.88
N PHE A 100 -8.07 -27.15 -3.57
CA PHE A 100 -9.18 -27.74 -2.80
C PHE A 100 -10.27 -26.73 -2.43
N ALA A 101 -9.90 -25.50 -2.02
CA ALA A 101 -10.83 -24.47 -1.56
C ALA A 101 -11.33 -23.52 -2.68
N GLY A 102 -10.68 -23.54 -3.84
CA GLY A 102 -10.82 -22.58 -4.93
C GLY A 102 -10.13 -21.24 -4.61
N ALA A 103 -9.48 -20.62 -5.61
CA ALA A 103 -8.76 -19.33 -5.49
C ALA A 103 -9.60 -18.15 -4.91
N ARG A 104 -10.93 -18.32 -4.83
CA ARG A 104 -11.91 -17.33 -4.34
C ARG A 104 -12.03 -17.25 -2.81
N SER A 105 -11.30 -18.09 -2.08
CA SER A 105 -11.43 -18.21 -0.62
C SER A 105 -10.56 -17.21 0.16
N LEU A 106 -9.61 -16.54 -0.49
CA LEU A 106 -8.61 -15.68 0.17
C LEU A 106 -9.07 -14.25 0.44
N ASP A 107 -10.13 -13.78 -0.23
CA ASP A 107 -10.51 -12.36 -0.20
C ASP A 107 -12.03 -12.20 -0.07
N ARG A 108 -12.61 -12.94 0.90
CA ARG A 108 -14.05 -12.98 1.11
C ARG A 108 -14.48 -11.79 1.99
N PRO A 109 -15.36 -10.90 1.52
CA PRO A 109 -15.94 -9.88 2.40
C PRO A 109 -16.76 -10.55 3.52
N PRO A 110 -16.92 -9.90 4.69
CA PRO A 110 -17.74 -10.43 5.77
C PRO A 110 -19.17 -10.72 5.28
N ARG A 111 -19.70 -11.89 5.66
CA ARG A 111 -21.01 -12.39 5.20
C ARG A 111 -22.17 -11.52 5.71
N ARG A 112 -22.68 -10.66 4.83
CA ARG A 112 -24.12 -10.41 4.62
C ARG A 112 -24.34 -10.16 3.14
N GLU A 113 -24.60 -11.22 2.39
CA GLU A 113 -25.17 -11.09 1.05
C GLU A 113 -26.61 -11.63 1.08
N PRO A 114 -27.60 -10.84 0.65
CA PRO A 114 -28.94 -11.35 0.49
C PRO A 114 -28.95 -12.45 -0.58
N LEU A 115 -29.63 -13.54 -0.24
CA LEU A 115 -29.94 -14.67 -1.10
C LEU A 115 -30.81 -14.15 -2.25
N LEU A 116 -30.36 -14.21 -3.52
CA LEU A 116 -31.12 -14.28 -4.81
C LEU A 116 -30.28 -13.79 -6.03
N PRO A 117 -30.63 -14.17 -7.28
CA PRO A 117 -30.52 -15.48 -7.89
C PRO A 117 -29.27 -15.60 -8.82
N LEU A 118 -29.11 -16.76 -9.44
CA LEU A 118 -27.99 -17.21 -10.29
C LEU A 118 -27.43 -16.11 -11.24
N GLY A 119 -26.11 -15.91 -11.24
CA GLY A 119 -25.41 -14.98 -12.15
C GLY A 119 -24.95 -13.65 -11.55
N ALA A 120 -25.48 -13.24 -10.38
CA ALA A 120 -25.08 -12.01 -9.70
C ALA A 120 -23.57 -11.94 -9.38
N ALA A 121 -22.94 -13.09 -9.13
CA ALA A 121 -21.49 -13.15 -8.92
C ALA A 121 -20.70 -12.90 -10.21
N ALA A 122 -21.19 -13.37 -11.37
CA ALA A 122 -20.53 -13.16 -12.66
C ALA A 122 -20.73 -11.73 -13.18
N ALA A 123 -21.91 -11.14 -12.94
CA ALA A 123 -22.18 -9.73 -13.21
C ALA A 123 -21.30 -8.82 -12.33
N ARG A 124 -21.18 -9.12 -11.03
CA ARG A 124 -20.30 -8.37 -10.12
C ARG A 124 -18.83 -8.47 -10.49
N ARG A 125 -18.35 -9.63 -10.95
CA ARG A 125 -16.99 -9.76 -11.51
C ARG A 125 -16.78 -8.84 -12.71
N ARG A 126 -17.71 -8.86 -13.67
CA ARG A 126 -17.64 -7.95 -14.81
C ARG A 126 -17.63 -6.48 -14.37
N CYS A 127 -18.49 -6.10 -13.42
CA CYS A 127 -18.47 -4.74 -12.87
C CYS A 127 -17.16 -4.40 -12.15
N ALA A 128 -16.60 -5.35 -11.38
CA ALA A 128 -15.32 -5.17 -10.69
C ALA A 128 -14.16 -5.08 -11.69
N GLN A 129 -14.18 -5.82 -12.78
CA GLN A 129 -13.17 -5.70 -13.85
C GLN A 129 -13.28 -4.34 -14.57
N LEU A 130 -14.50 -3.83 -14.77
CA LEU A 130 -14.73 -2.52 -15.38
C LEU A 130 -14.42 -1.36 -14.41
N SER A 131 -14.57 -1.55 -13.11
CA SER A 131 -14.29 -0.55 -12.08
C SER A 131 -13.77 -1.23 -10.81
N PRO A 132 -12.47 -1.59 -10.77
CA PRO A 132 -11.92 -2.39 -9.69
C PRO A 132 -11.90 -1.60 -8.39
N PRO A 133 -12.57 -2.09 -7.33
CA PRO A 133 -12.46 -1.49 -6.01
C PRO A 133 -11.06 -1.74 -5.43
N LEU A 134 -10.68 -0.97 -4.42
CA LEU A 134 -9.48 -1.28 -3.63
C LEU A 134 -9.63 -2.65 -2.95
N GLY A 135 -8.57 -3.45 -2.99
CA GLY A 135 -8.40 -4.62 -2.14
C GLY A 135 -8.17 -4.23 -0.68
N LEU A 136 -8.27 -5.20 0.23
CA LEU A 136 -8.16 -4.94 1.67
C LEU A 136 -6.78 -4.37 2.04
N ASP A 137 -5.71 -4.89 1.44
CA ASP A 137 -4.33 -4.39 1.66
C ASP A 137 -4.18 -2.95 1.16
N ALA A 138 -4.62 -2.67 -0.07
CA ALA A 138 -4.59 -1.33 -0.65
C ALA A 138 -5.42 -0.32 0.16
N GLN A 139 -6.60 -0.74 0.63
CA GLN A 139 -7.45 0.08 1.50
C GLN A 139 -6.78 0.34 2.85
N ALA A 140 -6.19 -0.68 3.48
CA ALA A 140 -5.49 -0.55 4.75
C ALA A 140 -4.25 0.35 4.62
N ALA A 141 -3.49 0.23 3.54
CA ALA A 141 -2.34 1.09 3.24
C ALA A 141 -2.76 2.55 3.03
N TYR A 142 -3.84 2.80 2.29
CA TYR A 142 -4.42 4.15 2.10
C TYR A 142 -4.92 4.76 3.40
N GLU A 143 -5.60 3.96 4.20
CA GLU A 143 -6.09 4.38 5.51
C GLU A 143 -4.93 4.68 6.48
N ALA A 144 -3.86 3.88 6.41
CA ALA A 144 -2.64 4.08 7.19
C ALA A 144 -1.88 5.34 6.75
N SER A 145 -1.79 5.61 5.45
CA SER A 145 -1.11 6.80 4.92
C SER A 145 -1.83 8.10 5.29
N LEU A 146 -3.17 8.10 5.30
CA LEU A 146 -3.94 9.24 5.78
C LEU A 146 -3.65 9.51 7.27
N ARG A 147 -3.67 8.47 8.10
CA ARG A 147 -3.33 8.61 9.52
C ARG A 147 -1.88 9.00 9.75
N LEU A 148 -0.95 8.57 8.89
CA LEU A 148 0.43 9.01 8.92
C LEU A 148 0.54 10.52 8.66
N ALA A 149 -0.17 11.05 7.67
CA ALA A 149 -0.23 12.49 7.40
C ALA A 149 -0.74 13.29 8.62
N LEU A 150 -1.83 12.81 9.23
CA LEU A 150 -2.39 13.41 10.44
C LEU A 150 -1.43 13.32 11.65
N ALA A 151 -0.73 12.19 11.81
CA ALA A 151 0.25 11.98 12.86
C ALA A 151 1.49 12.88 12.68
N ARG A 152 1.90 13.14 11.44
CA ARG A 152 2.97 14.07 11.05
C ARG A 152 2.57 15.54 11.15
N ARG A 153 1.28 15.82 11.40
CA ARG A 153 0.69 17.18 11.44
C ARG A 153 0.77 17.88 10.10
N GLU A 154 0.58 17.12 9.02
CA GLU A 154 0.51 17.66 7.67
C GLU A 154 -0.89 18.14 7.35
N ARG A 155 -0.96 19.11 6.44
CA ARG A 155 -2.23 19.73 6.05
C ARG A 155 -2.99 18.92 5.01
N ALA A 156 -2.31 18.09 4.23
CA ALA A 156 -2.92 17.31 3.16
C ALA A 156 -2.39 15.88 3.15
N HIS A 157 -3.19 14.95 2.65
CA HIS A 157 -2.78 13.57 2.35
C HIS A 157 -2.15 13.51 0.96
N ARG A 158 -0.88 13.14 0.90
CA ARG A 158 -0.04 13.25 -0.30
C ARG A 158 0.59 11.90 -0.70
N PRO A 159 1.03 11.71 -1.96
CA PRO A 159 1.60 10.45 -2.45
C PRO A 159 2.75 9.88 -1.59
N GLU A 160 3.59 10.72 -1.01
CA GLU A 160 4.71 10.33 -0.16
C GLU A 160 4.24 9.61 1.11
N HIS A 161 3.08 9.99 1.66
CA HIS A 161 2.51 9.28 2.81
C HIS A 161 2.09 7.86 2.42
N LEU A 162 1.55 7.70 1.21
CA LEU A 162 1.16 6.40 0.68
C LEU A 162 2.39 5.53 0.44
N ALA A 163 3.44 6.08 -0.19
CA ALA A 163 4.70 5.38 -0.40
C ALA A 163 5.35 4.93 0.92
N LEU A 164 5.39 5.82 1.92
CA LEU A 164 5.90 5.50 3.26
C LEU A 164 5.07 4.41 3.95
N ALA A 165 3.74 4.49 3.91
CA ALA A 165 2.87 3.48 4.53
C ALA A 165 3.03 2.11 3.85
N LEU A 166 3.06 2.08 2.52
CA LEU A 166 3.28 0.86 1.74
C LEU A 166 4.64 0.22 2.07
N GLY A 167 5.72 1.01 2.05
CA GLY A 167 7.07 0.49 2.31
C GLY A 167 7.29 -0.02 3.74
N VAL A 168 6.53 0.47 4.72
CA VAL A 168 6.69 0.11 6.14
C VAL A 168 5.73 -0.97 6.61
N LEU A 169 4.49 -0.99 6.10
CA LEU A 169 3.44 -1.84 6.65
C LEU A 169 3.13 -3.04 5.76
N ASP A 170 3.20 -2.88 4.44
CA ASP A 170 2.56 -3.82 3.51
C ASP A 170 3.48 -5.01 3.14
N PRO A 171 3.08 -6.26 3.46
CA PRO A 171 3.86 -7.45 3.11
C PRO A 171 3.95 -7.72 1.61
N GLY A 172 2.92 -7.38 0.84
CA GLY A 172 2.93 -7.54 -0.61
C GLY A 172 3.94 -6.60 -1.27
N VAL A 173 3.99 -5.34 -0.85
CA VAL A 173 5.00 -4.37 -1.29
C VAL A 173 6.39 -4.79 -0.86
N ALA A 174 6.55 -5.30 0.36
CA ALA A 174 7.83 -5.84 0.79
C ALA A 174 8.32 -6.98 -0.12
N TRP A 175 7.43 -7.90 -0.48
CA TRP A 175 7.72 -8.99 -1.41
C TRP A 175 8.07 -8.46 -2.82
N VAL A 176 7.33 -7.47 -3.32
CA VAL A 176 7.61 -6.85 -4.63
C VAL A 176 8.97 -6.17 -4.65
N LEU A 177 9.33 -5.45 -3.60
CA LEU A 177 10.62 -4.78 -3.48
C LEU A 177 11.77 -5.81 -3.39
N ASP A 178 11.61 -6.86 -2.59
CA ASP A 178 12.58 -7.95 -2.49
C ASP A 178 12.80 -8.64 -3.85
N ARG A 179 11.71 -8.96 -4.55
CA ARG A 179 11.76 -9.58 -5.88
C ARG A 179 12.44 -8.69 -6.92
N ALA A 180 12.30 -7.37 -6.78
CA ALA A 180 12.96 -6.35 -7.60
C ALA A 180 14.42 -6.08 -7.17
N GLY A 181 14.93 -6.73 -6.12
CA GLY A 181 16.28 -6.53 -5.60
C GLY A 181 16.48 -5.17 -4.90
N VAL A 182 15.39 -4.57 -4.40
CA VAL A 182 15.41 -3.25 -3.75
C VAL A 182 15.59 -3.41 -2.25
N ASP A 183 16.61 -2.76 -1.69
CA ASP A 183 16.74 -2.63 -0.24
C ASP A 183 15.62 -1.72 0.29
N ARG A 184 14.58 -2.36 0.84
CA ARG A 184 13.42 -1.70 1.42
C ARG A 184 13.80 -0.75 2.56
N HIS A 185 14.76 -1.10 3.41
CA HIS A 185 15.14 -0.25 4.53
C HIS A 185 15.83 1.03 4.04
N ALA A 186 16.75 0.90 3.09
CA ALA A 186 17.39 2.04 2.44
C ALA A 186 16.35 2.94 1.73
N LEU A 187 15.40 2.33 0.99
CA LEU A 187 14.32 3.05 0.32
C LEU A 187 13.45 3.84 1.30
N VAL A 188 12.95 3.21 2.36
CA VAL A 188 12.10 3.88 3.36
C VAL A 188 12.87 5.01 4.05
N THR A 189 14.15 4.81 4.34
CA THR A 189 15.01 5.82 4.95
C THR A 189 15.17 7.04 4.03
N ASP A 190 15.41 6.83 2.74
CA ASP A 190 15.54 7.91 1.76
C ASP A 190 14.20 8.62 1.51
N LEU A 191 13.08 7.89 1.45
CA LEU A 191 11.75 8.50 1.40
C LEU A 191 11.49 9.39 2.62
N ALA A 192 11.83 8.91 3.82
CA ALA A 192 11.67 9.69 5.05
C ALA A 192 12.53 10.97 5.05
N ALA A 193 13.76 10.88 4.53
CA ALA A 193 14.68 12.00 4.41
C ALA A 193 14.26 13.00 3.33
N SER A 194 13.75 12.51 2.19
CA SER A 194 13.26 13.31 1.07
C SER A 194 11.96 14.05 1.41
N PHE A 195 11.14 13.45 2.27
CA PHE A 195 9.86 14.01 2.71
C PHE A 195 9.80 14.07 4.24
N PRO A 196 10.53 14.99 4.89
CA PRO A 196 10.55 15.11 6.35
C PRO A 196 9.25 15.76 6.86
N PRO A 197 8.80 15.44 8.10
CA PRO A 197 7.62 16.07 8.66
C PRO A 197 7.83 17.58 8.87
N PRO A 198 6.75 18.37 8.88
CA PRO A 198 6.84 19.83 9.00
C PRO A 198 7.58 20.26 10.27
N ARG A 199 8.60 21.11 10.09
CA ARG A 199 9.51 21.60 11.14
C ARG A 199 9.06 22.89 11.81
N ARG A 200 7.99 23.53 11.31
CA ARG A 200 7.65 24.95 11.55
C ARG A 200 7.28 25.30 13.00
N ASN A 201 6.92 24.35 13.86
CA ASN A 201 6.49 24.65 15.24
C ASN A 201 7.10 23.66 16.27
N PRO A 202 7.86 24.14 17.29
CA PRO A 202 8.47 23.29 18.30
C PRO A 202 7.44 22.57 19.18
N VAL A 203 6.29 23.20 19.46
CA VAL A 203 5.20 22.58 20.24
C VAL A 203 4.64 21.37 19.50
N LEU A 204 4.36 21.51 18.20
CA LEU A 204 3.88 20.39 17.37
C LEU A 204 4.92 19.27 17.29
N ARG A 205 6.22 19.60 17.27
CA ARG A 205 7.30 18.61 17.30
C ARG A 205 7.29 17.81 18.60
N SER A 206 7.19 18.48 19.74
CA SER A 206 7.12 17.82 21.05
C SER A 206 5.86 16.96 21.18
N GLU A 207 4.71 17.46 20.73
CA GLU A 207 3.45 16.73 20.72
C GLU A 207 3.52 15.46 19.86
N ARG A 208 4.16 15.52 18.69
CA ARG A 208 4.44 14.32 17.87
C ARG A 208 5.29 13.32 18.63
N ARG A 209 6.35 13.77 19.29
CA ARG A 209 7.27 12.90 20.04
C ARG A 209 6.59 12.21 21.22
N LEU A 210 5.70 12.90 21.93
CA LEU A 210 4.95 12.34 23.07
C LEU A 210 3.92 11.30 22.61
N GLY A 211 3.19 11.57 21.53
CA GLY A 211 2.15 10.67 21.02
C GLY A 211 2.63 9.55 20.11
N ARG A 212 3.91 9.51 19.71
CA ARG A 212 4.40 8.66 18.61
C ARG A 212 4.10 7.18 18.82
N GLN A 213 4.39 6.63 19.99
CA GLN A 213 4.24 5.19 20.24
C GLN A 213 2.76 4.77 20.18
N SER A 214 1.87 5.56 20.78
CA SER A 214 0.43 5.29 20.76
C SER A 214 -0.13 5.35 19.34
N ARG A 215 0.23 6.38 18.55
CA ARG A 215 -0.22 6.52 17.16
C ARG A 215 0.32 5.41 16.26
N CYS A 216 1.58 5.02 16.44
CA CYS A 216 2.17 3.92 15.66
C CYS A 216 1.50 2.58 15.98
N ARG A 217 1.25 2.29 17.26
CA ARG A 217 0.50 1.09 17.65
C ARG A 217 -0.92 1.08 17.12
N ASP A 218 -1.63 2.22 17.12
CA ASP A 218 -2.97 2.30 16.54
C ASP A 218 -2.96 2.07 15.02
N LEU A 219 -2.00 2.68 14.31
CA LEU A 219 -1.79 2.47 12.88
C LEU A 219 -1.58 0.99 12.54
N ILE A 220 -0.61 0.34 13.21
CA ILE A 220 -0.31 -1.09 13.02
C ILE A 220 -1.53 -1.93 13.35
N ARG A 221 -2.12 -1.76 14.54
CA ARG A 221 -3.27 -2.54 14.99
C ARG A 221 -4.46 -2.45 14.02
N ARG A 222 -4.69 -1.29 13.40
CA ARG A 222 -5.77 -1.11 12.42
C ARG A 222 -5.43 -1.75 11.09
N TYR A 223 -4.20 -1.56 10.62
CA TYR A 223 -3.70 -2.22 9.42
C TYR A 223 -3.86 -3.73 9.51
N GLU A 224 -3.37 -4.33 10.60
CA GLU A 224 -3.45 -5.77 10.86
C GLU A 224 -4.89 -6.25 11.03
N ARG A 225 -5.77 -5.44 11.65
CA ARG A 225 -7.20 -5.77 11.75
C ARG A 225 -7.89 -5.80 10.40
N THR A 226 -7.56 -4.87 9.51
CA THR A 226 -8.19 -4.77 8.18
C THR A 226 -7.69 -5.85 7.24
N THR A 227 -6.39 -6.15 7.27
CA THR A 227 -5.75 -7.09 6.34
C THR A 227 -5.69 -8.52 6.87
N GLY A 228 -5.72 -8.70 8.20
CA GLY A 228 -5.40 -9.97 8.84
C GLY A 228 -3.91 -10.34 8.78
N ARG A 229 -3.04 -9.46 8.26
CA ARG A 229 -1.60 -9.70 8.08
C ARG A 229 -0.77 -8.93 9.10
N THR A 230 0.39 -9.47 9.45
CA THR A 230 1.35 -8.79 10.33
C THR A 230 2.07 -7.69 9.56
N ALA A 231 2.18 -6.50 10.14
CA ALA A 231 2.91 -5.39 9.50
C ALA A 231 4.42 -5.69 9.41
N THR A 232 5.07 -5.30 8.32
CA THR A 232 6.44 -5.76 8.04
C THR A 232 7.55 -5.06 8.83
N ALA A 233 7.40 -3.77 9.15
CA ALA A 233 8.43 -2.99 9.85
C ALA A 233 7.83 -1.93 10.79
N GLY A 234 6.98 -2.37 11.73
CA GLY A 234 6.24 -1.47 12.63
C GLY A 234 7.09 -0.45 13.39
N ASP A 235 8.33 -0.80 13.76
CA ASP A 235 9.23 0.10 14.51
C ASP A 235 9.72 1.29 13.67
N ALA A 236 9.87 1.13 12.35
CA ALA A 236 10.25 2.22 11.45
C ALA A 236 9.19 3.33 11.43
N LEU A 237 7.92 3.00 11.67
CA LEU A 237 6.81 3.96 11.69
C LEU A 237 6.98 5.02 12.79
N ALA A 238 7.58 4.64 13.93
CA ALA A 238 7.84 5.57 15.03
C ALA A 238 8.84 6.67 14.65
N VAL A 239 9.82 6.33 13.82
CA VAL A 239 10.79 7.27 13.25
C VAL A 239 10.09 8.22 12.28
N LEU A 240 9.24 7.69 11.40
CA LEU A 240 8.49 8.47 10.41
C LEU A 240 7.56 9.52 11.03
N VAL A 241 6.94 9.21 12.17
CA VAL A 241 6.05 10.15 12.88
C VAL A 241 6.84 11.24 13.62
N ALA A 242 8.00 10.90 14.16
CA ALA A 242 8.78 11.82 14.99
C ALA A 242 9.52 12.89 14.17
N GLY A 243 10.12 12.48 13.03
CA GLY A 243 11.09 13.29 12.31
C GLY A 243 12.43 13.30 13.03
#